data_AF-A0A2P6GBB3-F1
#
_entry.id   AF-A0A2P6GBB3-F1
#
_cell.length_a   1.000
_cell.length_b   1.000
_cell.length_c   1.000
_cell.angle_alpha   90.00
_cell.angle_beta   90.00
_cell.angle_gamma   90.00
#
_symmetry.space_group_name_H-M   'P 1'
#
loop_
_entity.id
_entity.type
_entity.pdbx_description
1 polymer ?
#
loop_
_entity_poly.entity_id
_entity_poly.type
_entity_poly.pdbx_seq_one_letter_code
_entity_poly.pdbx_strand_id
1 'polypeptide(L)'
;MKEYIPELYVTGESLDYYRNKAPSLKSYNLNLRQTCDLDLILDGSFYPLKGFLTQKEYLSVCENIHLPSGELWPIPINLDVSKEFADTLTLGEEISLKDQEGVNLAILVVEDIWCPEKLFEADKVFGSTNNEHPGVNYLLNKSNKIYLGGKLIGINKPTFYDFKHLRNSPNELRKIFNKLGWSSVVAFQTRNPLHRAHFELTLRASSESEANLLIHPVVGMTKPGDIDHFTRVRCYEAILKYYSKSTTCLSLLNLAMRMAGPKEAILHGLIRANYGCTHFIVGRDHAGPGLKANMVPFYKEYEAQELFAKYQDKINIQLLKFQNFVFLEDSAEYVPINEVPKNSSVVQISGTELRRRLNKDLKIPEWFSFPEVIAELKKTKPPLHKQGFAVFFTGLSGSGKSTIANALINMLLEIGDRSVTLLDGDIVRKRLSSELGFSKNHRDINIRRIGFVAMEIVKNGGIAICAPIAPYQKTRDDVREEIEAFGSFIEVYLSTPLETCEKRDRKGLYKLAREGKIKEFTGISDPYEIPDNPELILNSENKKVEECASLIMLKLKRMGLVFG
;
A
#
# COMPACT_ATOMS: atom_id res chain seq x y z
N MET A 1 -31.69 19.90 12.40
CA MET A 1 -30.64 19.07 13.01
C MET A 1 -30.45 17.86 12.10
N LYS A 2 -29.27 17.64 11.49
CA LYS A 2 -29.03 16.34 10.84
C LYS A 2 -28.99 15.30 11.97
N GLU A 3 -29.80 14.26 11.88
CA GLU A 3 -29.83 13.18 12.87
C GLU A 3 -28.43 12.58 13.07
N TYR A 4 -28.15 12.16 14.30
CA TYR A 4 -26.95 11.40 14.62
C TYR A 4 -26.96 10.09 13.82
N ILE A 5 -25.79 9.70 13.30
CA ILE A 5 -25.66 8.41 12.62
C ILE A 5 -25.63 7.32 13.68
N PRO A 6 -26.43 6.24 13.54
CA PRO A 6 -26.37 5.11 14.46
C PRO A 6 -24.97 4.47 14.48
N GLU A 7 -24.39 4.36 15.68
CA GLU A 7 -23.16 3.60 15.95
C GLU A 7 -23.53 2.21 16.49
N LEU A 8 -22.65 1.22 16.31
CA LEU A 8 -22.87 -0.16 16.76
C LEU A 8 -22.16 -0.49 18.09
N TYR A 9 -21.59 0.51 18.75
CA TYR A 9 -20.98 0.34 20.07
C TYR A 9 -22.04 0.19 21.16
N VAL A 10 -21.94 -0.88 21.95
CA VAL A 10 -22.76 -1.03 23.15
C VAL A 10 -22.23 -0.13 24.28
N THR A 11 -23.13 0.28 25.17
CA THR A 11 -22.83 1.17 26.31
C THR A 11 -23.43 0.64 27.60
N GLY A 12 -22.96 1.12 28.76
CA GLY A 12 -23.51 0.75 30.06
C GLY A 12 -23.37 -0.74 30.37
N GLU A 13 -24.37 -1.34 31.01
CA GLU A 13 -24.35 -2.74 31.45
C GLU A 13 -24.13 -3.74 30.29
N SER A 14 -24.64 -3.45 29.09
CA SER A 14 -24.42 -4.30 27.92
C SER A 14 -22.95 -4.33 27.51
N LEU A 15 -22.23 -3.21 27.63
CA LEU A 15 -20.80 -3.17 27.34
C LEU A 15 -20.01 -4.05 28.31
N ASP A 16 -20.33 -3.98 29.60
CA ASP A 16 -19.66 -4.80 30.63
C ASP A 16 -19.95 -6.29 30.41
N TYR A 17 -21.18 -6.65 30.06
CA TYR A 17 -21.56 -8.01 29.69
C TYR A 17 -20.71 -8.53 28.52
N TYR A 18 -20.67 -7.81 27.39
CA TYR A 18 -19.94 -8.26 26.21
C TYR A 18 -18.42 -8.22 26.38
N ARG A 19 -17.87 -7.29 27.17
CA ARG A 19 -16.44 -7.29 27.53
C ARG A 19 -16.04 -8.52 28.32
N ASN A 20 -16.89 -8.98 29.23
CA ASN A 20 -16.63 -10.18 30.03
C ASN A 20 -16.87 -11.47 29.21
N LYS A 21 -17.81 -11.45 28.25
CA LYS A 21 -18.11 -12.60 27.39
C LYS A 21 -17.07 -12.80 26.28
N ALA A 22 -16.59 -11.75 25.64
CA ALA A 22 -15.73 -11.85 24.45
C ALA A 22 -14.47 -12.72 24.63
N PRO A 23 -13.74 -12.70 25.77
CA PRO A 23 -12.56 -13.54 25.97
C PRO A 23 -12.85 -15.05 25.97
N SER A 24 -14.07 -15.49 26.30
CA SER A 24 -14.43 -16.92 26.31
C SER A 24 -14.94 -17.42 24.96
N LEU A 25 -15.20 -16.53 24.00
CA LEU A 25 -15.67 -16.91 22.66
C LEU A 25 -14.50 -17.41 21.80
N LYS A 26 -14.83 -18.23 20.78
CA LYS A 26 -13.89 -18.46 19.67
C LYS A 26 -13.53 -17.12 19.06
N SER A 27 -12.25 -16.93 18.74
CA SER A 27 -11.76 -15.64 18.27
C SER A 27 -11.09 -15.70 16.92
N TYR A 28 -11.27 -14.65 16.14
CA TYR A 28 -10.59 -14.43 14.86
C TYR A 28 -9.76 -13.14 14.93
N ASN A 29 -8.49 -13.23 14.55
CA ASN A 29 -7.60 -12.07 14.47
C ASN A 29 -7.75 -11.43 13.08
N LEU A 30 -8.17 -10.16 13.08
CA LEU A 30 -8.42 -9.41 11.86
C LEU A 30 -7.10 -8.98 11.19
N ASN A 31 -7.08 -9.02 9.86
CA ASN A 31 -6.05 -8.34 9.09
C ASN A 31 -6.34 -6.83 9.00
N LEU A 32 -5.35 -6.06 8.51
CA LEU A 32 -5.45 -4.60 8.44
C LEU A 32 -6.68 -4.10 7.66
N ARG A 33 -7.06 -4.76 6.55
CA ARG A 33 -8.25 -4.37 5.76
C ARG A 33 -9.51 -4.57 6.58
N GLN A 34 -9.65 -5.73 7.21
CA GLN A 34 -10.80 -6.07 8.01
C GLN A 34 -10.92 -5.19 9.27
N THR A 35 -9.80 -4.80 9.88
CA THR A 35 -9.80 -3.82 10.98
C THR A 35 -10.29 -2.45 10.53
N CYS A 36 -9.85 -1.97 9.35
CA CYS A 36 -10.36 -0.72 8.77
C CYS A 36 -11.87 -0.79 8.48
N ASP A 37 -12.33 -1.90 7.91
CA ASP A 37 -13.74 -2.09 7.61
C ASP A 37 -14.59 -2.19 8.87
N LEU A 38 -14.12 -2.94 9.88
CA LEU A 38 -14.78 -3.06 11.17
C LEU A 38 -14.95 -1.68 11.81
N ASP A 39 -13.88 -0.88 11.87
CA ASP A 39 -13.90 0.48 12.41
C ASP A 39 -15.01 1.33 11.80
N LEU A 40 -15.07 1.35 10.45
CA LEU A 40 -16.04 2.14 9.70
C LEU A 40 -17.48 1.59 9.79
N ILE A 41 -17.68 0.29 9.99
CA ILE A 41 -19.01 -0.27 10.28
C ILE A 41 -19.46 0.16 11.67
N LEU A 42 -18.59 0.04 12.68
CA LEU A 42 -18.96 0.27 14.08
C LEU A 42 -19.21 1.74 14.40
N ASP A 43 -18.43 2.67 13.82
CA ASP A 43 -18.55 4.11 14.07
C ASP A 43 -19.62 4.81 13.22
N GLY A 44 -20.30 4.06 12.34
CA GLY A 44 -21.36 4.56 11.46
C GLY A 44 -20.88 5.16 10.14
N SER A 45 -19.57 5.15 9.85
CA SER A 45 -19.04 5.63 8.57
C SER A 45 -19.62 4.85 7.39
N PHE A 46 -19.90 3.56 7.58
CA PHE A 46 -20.54 2.66 6.62
C PHE A 46 -22.05 2.47 6.86
N TYR A 47 -22.70 3.35 7.61
CA TYR A 47 -24.16 3.34 7.69
C TYR A 47 -24.78 3.33 6.28
N PRO A 48 -25.72 2.42 5.96
CA PRO A 48 -26.59 1.66 6.89
C PRO A 48 -26.10 0.25 7.30
N LEU A 49 -24.86 -0.14 7.00
CA LEU A 49 -24.35 -1.46 7.37
C LEU A 49 -24.40 -1.69 8.89
N LYS A 50 -24.83 -2.90 9.27
CA LYS A 50 -24.92 -3.36 10.68
C LYS A 50 -23.92 -4.47 11.00
N GLY A 51 -23.07 -4.81 10.04
CA GLY A 51 -22.25 -6.01 10.08
C GLY A 51 -21.51 -6.25 8.77
N PHE A 52 -20.81 -7.38 8.70
CA PHE A 52 -20.26 -7.87 7.45
C PHE A 52 -21.38 -8.52 6.63
N LEU A 53 -21.36 -8.29 5.31
CA LEU A 53 -22.48 -8.68 4.44
C LEU A 53 -22.73 -10.18 4.46
N THR A 54 -23.98 -10.60 4.59
CA THR A 54 -24.47 -11.97 4.32
C THR A 54 -24.32 -12.33 2.83
N GLN A 55 -24.47 -13.61 2.48
CA GLN A 55 -24.36 -14.04 1.08
C GLN A 55 -25.38 -13.32 0.19
N LYS A 56 -26.61 -13.16 0.70
CA LYS A 56 -27.70 -12.47 -0.01
C LYS A 56 -27.38 -10.99 -0.23
N GLU A 57 -26.87 -10.31 0.78
CA GLU A 57 -26.49 -8.90 0.68
C GLU A 57 -25.31 -8.71 -0.27
N TYR A 58 -24.29 -9.57 -0.15
CA TYR A 58 -23.13 -9.61 -1.03
C TYR A 58 -23.52 -9.72 -2.51
N LEU A 59 -24.38 -10.70 -2.86
CA LEU A 59 -24.83 -10.90 -4.24
C LEU A 59 -25.59 -9.67 -4.76
N SER A 60 -26.50 -9.12 -3.95
CA SER A 60 -27.26 -7.92 -4.30
C SER A 60 -26.35 -6.70 -4.53
N VAL A 61 -25.30 -6.53 -3.72
CA VAL A 61 -24.32 -5.44 -3.88
C VAL A 61 -23.50 -5.60 -5.17
N CYS A 62 -23.02 -6.81 -5.44
CA CYS A 62 -22.24 -7.11 -6.64
C CYS A 62 -23.05 -6.84 -7.92
N GLU A 63 -24.29 -7.33 -7.97
CA GLU A 63 -25.15 -7.25 -9.16
C GLU A 63 -25.82 -5.88 -9.32
N ASN A 64 -26.34 -5.33 -8.22
CA ASN A 64 -27.31 -4.24 -8.27
C ASN A 64 -26.81 -2.95 -7.62
N ILE A 65 -25.66 -2.95 -6.91
CA ILE A 65 -25.16 -1.77 -6.17
C ILE A 65 -26.14 -1.37 -5.04
N HIS A 66 -26.94 -2.30 -4.53
CA HIS A 66 -27.89 -2.05 -3.44
C HIS A 66 -27.88 -3.20 -2.43
N LEU A 67 -28.17 -2.87 -1.18
CA LEU A 67 -28.58 -3.87 -0.20
C LEU A 67 -29.97 -4.42 -0.57
N PRO A 68 -30.33 -5.63 -0.12
CA PRO A 68 -31.66 -6.21 -0.37
C PRO A 68 -32.82 -5.36 0.16
N SER A 69 -32.57 -4.51 1.16
CA SER A 69 -33.52 -3.55 1.71
C SER A 69 -33.72 -2.30 0.85
N GLY A 70 -32.92 -2.13 -0.22
CA GLY A 70 -33.07 -1.08 -1.22
C GLY A 70 -32.14 0.12 -1.07
N GLU A 71 -31.37 0.21 0.02
CA GLU A 71 -30.36 1.24 0.23
C GLU A 71 -29.18 1.05 -0.74
N LEU A 72 -28.64 2.17 -1.22
CA LEU A 72 -27.48 2.17 -2.12
C LEU A 72 -26.23 1.69 -1.39
N TRP A 73 -25.56 0.68 -1.94
CA TRP A 73 -24.28 0.20 -1.42
C TRP A 73 -23.43 -0.42 -2.54
N PRO A 74 -22.29 0.18 -2.92
CA PRO A 74 -21.63 -0.15 -4.18
C PRO A 74 -20.52 -1.21 -4.11
N ILE A 75 -19.95 -1.46 -2.94
CA ILE A 75 -18.77 -2.34 -2.79
C ILE A 75 -19.02 -3.31 -1.65
N PRO A 76 -18.81 -4.63 -1.84
CA PRO A 76 -19.04 -5.59 -0.78
C PRO A 76 -18.00 -5.45 0.35
N ILE A 77 -18.48 -5.47 1.59
CA ILE A 77 -17.66 -5.42 2.82
C ILE A 77 -17.83 -6.75 3.55
N ASN A 78 -16.87 -7.64 3.34
CA ASN A 78 -16.94 -9.05 3.79
C ASN A 78 -15.84 -9.35 4.81
N LEU A 79 -16.11 -10.30 5.72
CA LEU A 79 -15.10 -10.89 6.59
C LEU A 79 -14.63 -12.21 6.00
N ASP A 80 -13.43 -12.23 5.41
CA ASP A 80 -12.83 -13.43 4.85
C ASP A 80 -11.97 -14.19 5.87
N VAL A 81 -12.25 -15.48 6.06
CA VAL A 81 -11.55 -16.37 7.00
C VAL A 81 -11.01 -17.63 6.33
N SER A 82 -10.02 -18.26 6.96
CA SER A 82 -9.49 -19.53 6.47
C SER A 82 -10.56 -20.62 6.54
N LYS A 83 -10.44 -21.64 5.68
CA LYS A 83 -11.40 -22.75 5.67
C LYS A 83 -11.37 -23.49 7.00
N GLU A 84 -10.17 -23.69 7.54
CA GLU A 84 -9.94 -24.40 8.81
C GLU A 84 -10.64 -23.70 9.97
N PHE A 85 -10.65 -22.37 10.00
CA PHE A 85 -11.39 -21.63 11.01
C PHE A 85 -12.90 -21.73 10.79
N ALA A 86 -13.37 -21.53 9.54
CA ALA A 86 -14.79 -21.60 9.20
C ALA A 86 -15.41 -22.97 9.52
N ASP A 87 -14.69 -24.07 9.26
CA ASP A 87 -15.15 -25.44 9.52
C ASP A 87 -15.40 -25.71 11.03
N THR A 88 -14.90 -24.84 11.92
CA THR A 88 -15.17 -24.93 13.36
C THR A 88 -16.44 -24.22 13.82
N LEU A 89 -17.11 -23.45 12.96
CA LEU A 89 -18.20 -22.55 13.32
C LEU A 89 -19.57 -23.12 12.96
N THR A 90 -20.61 -22.70 13.70
CA THR A 90 -22.01 -22.95 13.32
C THR A 90 -22.80 -21.64 13.16
N LEU A 91 -23.89 -21.67 12.40
CA LEU A 91 -24.78 -20.51 12.28
C LEU A 91 -25.39 -20.15 13.64
N GLY A 92 -25.52 -18.86 13.91
CA GLY A 92 -25.94 -18.29 15.19
C GLY A 92 -24.84 -18.23 16.26
N GLU A 93 -23.65 -18.78 15.99
CA GLU A 93 -22.52 -18.70 16.92
C GLU A 93 -21.98 -17.27 17.02
N GLU A 94 -21.61 -16.87 18.23
CA GLU A 94 -20.92 -15.60 18.48
C GLU A 94 -19.40 -15.81 18.48
N ILE A 95 -18.68 -15.05 17.66
CA ILE A 95 -17.21 -15.05 17.65
C ILE A 95 -16.67 -13.67 18.04
N SER A 96 -15.53 -13.66 18.75
CA SER A 96 -14.81 -12.43 19.08
C SER A 96 -13.87 -12.03 17.94
N LEU A 97 -13.96 -10.79 17.49
CA LEU A 97 -13.06 -10.21 16.50
C LEU A 97 -11.98 -9.40 17.21
N LYS A 98 -10.72 -9.77 16.98
CA LYS A 98 -9.55 -9.18 17.63
C LYS A 98 -8.68 -8.40 16.66
N ASP A 99 -7.99 -7.38 17.17
CA ASP A 99 -6.87 -6.79 16.43
C ASP A 99 -5.61 -7.66 16.51
N GLN A 100 -4.52 -7.17 15.91
CA GLN A 100 -3.23 -7.87 15.89
C GLN A 100 -2.55 -7.96 17.27
N GLU A 101 -2.95 -7.12 18.22
CA GLU A 101 -2.45 -7.13 19.60
C GLU A 101 -3.29 -8.03 20.51
N GLY A 102 -4.38 -8.60 19.99
CA GLY A 102 -5.28 -9.51 20.70
C GLY A 102 -6.42 -8.80 21.45
N VAL A 103 -6.61 -7.50 21.26
CA VAL A 103 -7.70 -6.74 21.87
C VAL A 103 -9.01 -7.13 21.20
N ASN A 104 -10.01 -7.51 21.99
CA ASN A 104 -11.36 -7.79 21.48
C ASN A 104 -12.03 -6.47 21.06
N LEU A 105 -12.28 -6.29 19.77
CA LEU A 105 -12.90 -5.08 19.21
C LEU A 105 -14.41 -5.21 19.13
N ALA A 106 -14.90 -6.35 18.67
CA ALA A 106 -16.33 -6.60 18.46
C ALA A 106 -16.68 -8.09 18.59
N ILE A 107 -17.97 -8.38 18.70
CA ILE A 107 -18.53 -9.72 18.50
C ILE A 107 -19.27 -9.74 17.16
N LEU A 108 -19.05 -10.80 16.38
CA LEU A 108 -19.85 -11.12 15.21
C LEU A 108 -20.82 -12.26 15.56
N VAL A 109 -22.11 -12.03 15.34
CA VAL A 109 -23.11 -13.10 15.34
C VAL A 109 -23.15 -13.68 13.93
N VAL A 110 -22.67 -14.91 13.75
CA VAL A 110 -22.51 -15.54 12.43
C VAL A 110 -23.88 -15.90 11.86
N GLU A 111 -24.32 -15.21 10.81
CA GLU A 111 -25.60 -15.47 10.13
C GLU A 111 -25.41 -16.35 8.88
N ASP A 112 -24.27 -16.24 8.20
CA ASP A 112 -23.94 -17.03 7.01
C ASP A 112 -22.45 -17.45 7.00
N ILE A 113 -22.15 -18.60 6.37
CA ILE A 113 -20.79 -19.10 6.07
C ILE A 113 -20.78 -19.64 4.63
N TRP A 114 -20.03 -19.03 3.70
CA TRP A 114 -20.07 -19.41 2.29
C TRP A 114 -18.73 -19.19 1.55
N CYS A 115 -18.59 -19.88 0.42
CA CYS A 115 -17.45 -19.72 -0.49
C CYS A 115 -17.87 -18.83 -1.67
N PRO A 116 -17.33 -17.60 -1.82
CA PRO A 116 -17.68 -16.70 -2.91
C PRO A 116 -17.02 -17.10 -4.23
N GLU A 117 -17.70 -16.83 -5.35
CA GLU A 117 -17.07 -16.85 -6.67
C GLU A 117 -16.28 -15.55 -6.89
N LYS A 118 -14.98 -15.57 -6.55
CA LYS A 118 -14.15 -14.36 -6.56
C LYS A 118 -13.95 -13.74 -7.95
N LEU A 119 -14.00 -14.52 -9.03
CA LEU A 119 -13.92 -13.96 -10.39
C LEU A 119 -15.18 -13.19 -10.76
N PHE A 120 -16.34 -13.63 -10.27
CA PHE A 120 -17.59 -12.88 -10.40
C PHE A 120 -17.52 -11.56 -9.62
N GLU A 121 -17.02 -11.57 -8.38
CA GLU A 121 -16.79 -10.32 -7.62
C GLU A 121 -15.82 -9.39 -8.36
N ALA A 122 -14.73 -9.94 -8.89
CA ALA A 122 -13.70 -9.18 -9.62
C ALA A 122 -14.31 -8.43 -10.81
N ASP A 123 -15.05 -9.14 -11.67
CA ASP A 123 -15.76 -8.57 -12.81
C ASP A 123 -16.80 -7.53 -12.38
N LYS A 124 -17.69 -7.89 -11.46
CA LYS A 124 -18.81 -7.03 -11.08
C LYS A 124 -18.41 -5.80 -10.31
N VAL A 125 -17.41 -5.87 -9.43
CA VAL A 125 -17.01 -4.76 -8.55
C VAL A 125 -15.92 -3.90 -9.18
N PHE A 126 -14.93 -4.52 -9.82
CA PHE A 126 -13.78 -3.79 -10.35
C PHE A 126 -13.86 -3.57 -11.87
N GLY A 127 -14.81 -4.20 -12.56
CA GLY A 127 -14.90 -4.15 -14.03
C GLY A 127 -13.75 -4.89 -14.72
N SER A 128 -13.05 -5.77 -13.99
CA SER A 128 -11.90 -6.50 -14.51
C SER A 128 -11.57 -7.72 -13.66
N THR A 129 -11.15 -8.80 -14.32
CA THR A 129 -10.50 -9.97 -13.69
C THR A 129 -8.97 -9.90 -13.77
N ASN A 130 -8.40 -8.80 -14.27
CA ASN A 130 -6.96 -8.64 -14.43
C ASN A 130 -6.28 -8.44 -13.07
N ASN A 131 -5.31 -9.29 -12.78
CA ASN A 131 -4.53 -9.28 -11.55
C ASN A 131 -3.62 -8.07 -11.36
N GLU A 132 -3.39 -7.26 -12.39
CA GLU A 132 -2.72 -5.95 -12.27
C GLU A 132 -3.56 -4.93 -11.48
N HIS A 133 -4.89 -5.11 -11.43
CA HIS A 133 -5.75 -4.26 -10.63
C HIS A 133 -5.52 -4.54 -9.14
N PRO A 134 -5.11 -3.57 -8.30
CA PRO A 134 -4.75 -3.82 -6.90
C PRO A 134 -5.87 -4.48 -6.07
N GLY A 135 -7.11 -4.05 -6.28
CA GLY A 135 -8.30 -4.65 -5.67
C GLY A 135 -8.53 -6.11 -6.06
N VAL A 136 -8.40 -6.45 -7.35
CA VAL A 136 -8.52 -7.81 -7.87
C VAL A 136 -7.39 -8.69 -7.36
N ASN A 137 -6.15 -8.18 -7.38
CA ASN A 137 -5.00 -8.88 -6.82
C ASN A 137 -5.20 -9.25 -5.35
N TYR A 138 -5.69 -8.30 -4.56
CA TYR A 138 -5.99 -8.55 -3.16
C TYR A 138 -7.07 -9.65 -3.02
N LEU A 139 -8.17 -9.52 -3.77
CA LEU A 139 -9.27 -10.47 -3.73
C LEU A 139 -8.83 -11.90 -4.11
N LEU A 140 -8.07 -12.06 -5.20
CA LEU A 140 -7.70 -13.38 -5.70
C LEU A 140 -6.55 -14.01 -4.90
N ASN A 141 -5.55 -13.21 -4.51
CA ASN A 141 -4.29 -13.73 -4.00
C ASN A 141 -4.02 -13.46 -2.51
N LYS A 142 -4.76 -12.54 -1.88
CA LYS A 142 -4.55 -12.17 -0.46
C LYS A 142 -5.72 -12.51 0.45
N SER A 143 -6.96 -12.39 -0.02
CA SER A 143 -8.11 -12.75 0.83
C SER A 143 -8.29 -14.26 0.95
N ASN A 144 -8.81 -14.69 2.09
CA ASN A 144 -9.11 -16.08 2.38
C ASN A 144 -10.30 -16.61 1.54
N LYS A 145 -10.58 -17.90 1.69
CA LYS A 145 -11.53 -18.63 0.82
C LYS A 145 -12.99 -18.54 1.26
N ILE A 146 -13.26 -18.35 2.54
CA ILE A 146 -14.62 -18.38 3.09
C ILE A 146 -14.99 -17.00 3.58
N TYR A 147 -16.21 -16.54 3.28
CA TYR A 147 -16.78 -15.32 3.84
C TYR A 147 -17.73 -15.67 4.98
N LEU A 148 -17.65 -14.86 6.04
CA LEU A 148 -18.60 -14.84 7.15
C LEU A 148 -19.43 -13.56 7.05
N GLY A 149 -20.73 -13.71 7.25
CA GLY A 149 -21.71 -12.63 7.21
C GLY A 149 -22.50 -12.64 8.50
N GLY A 150 -22.89 -11.45 8.95
CA GLY A 150 -23.68 -11.32 10.17
C GLY A 150 -23.47 -9.99 10.88
N LYS A 151 -24.23 -9.82 11.96
CA LYS A 151 -24.33 -8.55 12.70
C LYS A 151 -23.20 -8.38 13.68
N LEU A 152 -22.76 -7.13 13.82
CA LEU A 152 -21.69 -6.75 14.73
C LEU A 152 -22.22 -6.11 16.00
N ILE A 153 -21.51 -6.38 17.10
CA ILE A 153 -21.68 -5.76 18.40
C ILE A 153 -20.33 -5.15 18.78
N GLY A 154 -20.23 -3.82 18.72
CA GLY A 154 -18.98 -3.11 19.00
C GLY A 154 -18.69 -3.03 20.49
N ILE A 155 -17.49 -3.44 20.90
CA ILE A 155 -17.06 -3.47 22.31
C ILE A 155 -15.99 -2.41 22.57
N ASN A 156 -14.92 -2.42 21.78
CA ASN A 156 -13.82 -1.48 21.91
C ASN A 156 -13.53 -0.84 20.55
N LYS A 157 -13.19 0.45 20.59
CA LYS A 157 -12.68 1.15 19.41
C LYS A 157 -11.27 0.65 19.09
N PRO A 158 -10.87 0.55 17.81
CA PRO A 158 -9.47 0.35 17.46
C PRO A 158 -8.59 1.42 18.10
N THR A 159 -7.43 1.01 18.61
CA THR A 159 -6.50 1.95 19.24
C THR A 159 -5.58 2.54 18.18
N PHE A 160 -5.65 3.86 17.98
CA PHE A 160 -4.70 4.60 17.15
C PHE A 160 -3.75 5.38 18.05
N TYR A 161 -2.43 5.25 17.84
CA TYR A 161 -1.42 6.02 18.57
C TYR A 161 -0.97 7.27 17.81
N ASP A 162 -1.28 7.35 16.52
CA ASP A 162 -0.88 8.40 15.61
C ASP A 162 -2.01 9.42 15.39
N PHE A 163 -1.64 10.71 15.38
CA PHE A 163 -2.52 11.82 15.00
C PHE A 163 -3.94 11.77 15.60
N LYS A 164 -4.08 11.33 16.86
CA LYS A 164 -5.39 11.14 17.54
C LYS A 164 -6.31 12.34 17.40
N HIS A 165 -5.75 13.54 17.47
CA HIS A 165 -6.47 14.81 17.37
C HIS A 165 -7.06 15.11 15.98
N LEU A 166 -6.64 14.37 14.95
CA LEU A 166 -7.17 14.47 13.58
C LEU A 166 -8.09 13.30 13.23
N ARG A 167 -8.28 12.31 14.10
CA ARG A 167 -9.17 11.17 13.86
C ARG A 167 -10.51 11.44 14.52
N ASN A 168 -11.57 11.47 13.73
CA ASN A 168 -12.91 11.84 14.19
C ASN A 168 -13.90 10.84 13.61
N SER A 169 -14.85 10.37 14.41
CA SER A 169 -16.01 9.62 13.91
C SER A 169 -16.98 10.53 13.14
N PRO A 170 -17.94 9.97 12.39
CA PRO A 170 -18.99 10.74 11.73
C PRO A 170 -19.72 11.70 12.68
N ASN A 171 -20.07 11.22 13.88
CA ASN A 171 -20.79 12.02 14.87
C ASN A 171 -19.91 13.07 15.55
N GLU A 172 -18.60 12.82 15.71
CA GLU A 172 -17.65 13.81 16.21
C GLU A 172 -17.46 14.96 15.21
N LEU A 173 -17.29 14.66 13.92
CA LEU A 173 -17.20 15.70 12.89
C LEU A 173 -18.49 16.51 12.74
N ARG A 174 -19.66 15.86 12.81
CA ARG A 174 -20.95 16.57 12.84
C ARG A 174 -21.05 17.54 14.02
N LYS A 175 -20.59 17.14 15.22
CA LYS A 175 -20.52 18.02 16.39
C LYS A 175 -19.56 19.19 16.16
N ILE A 176 -18.41 18.95 15.54
CA ILE A 176 -17.45 20.00 15.18
C ILE A 176 -18.07 21.00 14.21
N PHE A 177 -18.70 20.53 13.13
CA PHE A 177 -19.37 21.40 12.16
C PHE A 177 -20.46 22.24 12.83
N ASN A 178 -21.31 21.63 13.66
CA ASN A 178 -22.33 22.37 14.41
C ASN A 178 -21.72 23.43 15.33
N LYS A 179 -20.64 23.09 16.06
CA LYS A 179 -19.94 24.03 16.96
C LYS A 179 -19.33 25.21 16.21
N LEU A 180 -18.83 24.98 15.00
CA LEU A 180 -18.27 26.01 14.12
C LEU A 180 -19.34 26.77 13.32
N GLY A 181 -20.63 26.40 13.43
CA GLY A 181 -21.71 27.00 12.65
C GLY A 181 -21.70 26.61 11.16
N TRP A 182 -21.06 25.50 10.81
CA TRP A 182 -20.95 25.04 9.43
C TRP A 182 -22.20 24.27 9.01
N SER A 183 -22.96 24.84 8.08
CA SER A 183 -24.15 24.22 7.47
C SER A 183 -23.85 23.56 6.13
N SER A 184 -22.92 24.12 5.36
CA SER A 184 -22.44 23.60 4.08
C SER A 184 -20.97 23.23 4.17
N VAL A 185 -20.63 21.99 3.79
CA VAL A 185 -19.28 21.43 3.88
C VAL A 185 -18.96 20.62 2.63
N VAL A 186 -17.88 20.99 1.96
CA VAL A 186 -17.27 20.26 0.83
C VAL A 186 -16.22 19.31 1.36
N ALA A 187 -16.33 18.03 1.03
CA ALA A 187 -15.28 17.07 1.33
C ALA A 187 -14.34 16.84 0.14
N PHE A 188 -13.04 16.85 0.44
CA PHE A 188 -11.97 16.47 -0.47
C PHE A 188 -11.34 15.14 -0.06
N GLN A 189 -11.53 14.12 -0.91
CA GLN A 189 -10.88 12.81 -0.78
C GLN A 189 -9.45 12.87 -1.33
N THR A 190 -8.49 12.30 -0.60
CA THR A 190 -7.15 12.07 -1.16
C THR A 190 -6.43 10.91 -0.49
N ARG A 191 -5.53 10.29 -1.25
CA ARG A 191 -4.51 9.33 -0.78
C ARG A 191 -3.08 9.80 -1.09
N ASN A 192 -2.94 11.00 -1.63
CA ASN A 192 -1.68 11.58 -2.11
C ASN A 192 -1.40 12.90 -1.39
N PRO A 193 -0.13 13.32 -1.29
CA PRO A 193 0.22 14.68 -0.86
C PRO A 193 -0.53 15.74 -1.67
N LEU A 194 -0.94 16.83 -1.01
CA LEU A 194 -1.53 17.98 -1.70
C LEU A 194 -0.41 18.86 -2.24
N HIS A 195 -0.59 19.29 -3.49
CA HIS A 195 0.29 20.22 -4.20
C HIS A 195 -0.54 21.46 -4.55
N ARG A 196 0.03 22.46 -5.22
CA ARG A 196 -0.67 23.73 -5.47
C ARG A 196 -1.95 23.55 -6.29
N ALA A 197 -1.94 22.69 -7.30
CA ALA A 197 -3.14 22.39 -8.07
C ALA A 197 -4.28 21.84 -7.19
N HIS A 198 -3.97 21.00 -6.20
CA HIS A 198 -4.97 20.48 -5.26
C HIS A 198 -5.47 21.58 -4.31
N PHE A 199 -4.56 22.43 -3.84
CA PHE A 199 -4.87 23.58 -2.99
C PHE A 199 -5.88 24.52 -3.67
N GLU A 200 -5.56 25.00 -4.87
CA GLU A 200 -6.42 25.89 -5.63
C GLU A 200 -7.76 25.24 -5.99
N LEU A 201 -7.75 23.96 -6.36
CA LEU A 201 -8.97 23.22 -6.64
C LEU A 201 -9.91 23.22 -5.44
N THR A 202 -9.39 22.93 -4.24
CA THR A 202 -10.25 22.88 -3.04
C THR A 202 -10.72 24.25 -2.58
N LEU A 203 -9.93 25.31 -2.77
CA LEU A 203 -10.36 26.68 -2.51
C LEU A 203 -11.46 27.10 -3.49
N ARG A 204 -11.30 26.80 -4.78
CA ARG A 204 -12.33 27.07 -5.79
C ARG A 204 -13.61 26.31 -5.49
N ALA A 205 -13.52 25.03 -5.12
CA ALA A 205 -14.66 24.22 -4.72
C ALA A 205 -15.41 24.82 -3.52
N SER A 206 -14.67 25.24 -2.49
CA SER A 206 -15.23 25.90 -1.30
C SER A 206 -15.92 27.22 -1.67
N SER A 207 -15.29 28.04 -2.51
CA SER A 207 -15.83 29.33 -2.94
C SER A 207 -17.08 29.21 -3.83
N GLU A 208 -17.05 28.35 -4.85
CA GLU A 208 -18.17 28.19 -5.80
C GLU A 208 -19.42 27.56 -5.17
N SER A 209 -19.24 26.76 -4.12
CA SER A 209 -20.34 26.13 -3.38
C SER A 209 -20.73 26.85 -2.09
N GLU A 210 -20.10 28.00 -1.82
CA GLU A 210 -20.28 28.79 -0.59
C GLU A 210 -20.23 27.91 0.68
N ALA A 211 -19.26 27.00 0.72
CA ALA A 211 -19.19 25.92 1.70
C ALA A 211 -17.82 25.89 2.38
N ASN A 212 -17.80 25.47 3.64
CA ASN A 212 -16.54 25.21 4.34
C ASN A 212 -15.88 23.94 3.79
N LEU A 213 -14.58 23.81 3.97
CA LEU A 213 -13.79 22.72 3.42
C LEU A 213 -13.42 21.68 4.50
N LEU A 214 -13.72 20.42 4.22
CA LEU A 214 -13.16 19.27 4.90
C LEU A 214 -12.12 18.60 4.00
N ILE A 215 -10.84 18.71 4.37
CA ILE A 215 -9.77 17.89 3.80
C ILE A 215 -9.84 16.54 4.52
N HIS A 216 -10.25 15.50 3.80
CA HIS A 216 -10.59 14.20 4.39
C HIS A 216 -9.71 13.07 3.83
N PRO A 217 -8.39 13.06 4.07
CA PRO A 217 -7.49 12.06 3.51
C PRO A 217 -7.69 10.67 4.09
N VAL A 218 -7.41 9.66 3.28
CA VAL A 218 -7.38 8.26 3.73
C VAL A 218 -6.05 7.94 4.40
N VAL A 219 -6.09 7.32 5.57
CA VAL A 219 -4.92 6.85 6.34
C VAL A 219 -4.93 5.36 6.62
N GLY A 220 -6.00 4.65 6.25
CA GLY A 220 -6.01 3.20 6.16
C GLY A 220 -5.22 2.70 4.95
N MET A 221 -5.65 1.59 4.34
CA MET A 221 -4.98 1.05 3.15
C MET A 221 -5.24 1.92 1.92
N THR A 222 -4.18 2.27 1.17
CA THR A 222 -4.29 2.99 -0.11
C THR A 222 -3.73 2.14 -1.27
N LYS A 223 -3.35 2.75 -2.40
CA LYS A 223 -2.77 2.00 -3.51
C LYS A 223 -1.35 1.53 -3.13
N PRO A 224 -0.97 0.27 -3.44
CA PRO A 224 0.42 -0.17 -3.30
C PRO A 224 1.40 0.80 -3.99
N GLY A 225 2.46 1.17 -3.30
CA GLY A 225 3.47 2.12 -3.77
C GLY A 225 3.15 3.60 -3.54
N ASP A 226 1.98 3.94 -2.99
CA ASP A 226 1.70 5.29 -2.49
C ASP A 226 2.66 5.66 -1.34
N ILE A 227 2.80 6.95 -1.10
CA ILE A 227 3.57 7.46 0.03
C ILE A 227 2.85 7.06 1.33
N ASP A 228 3.61 6.67 2.36
CA ASP A 228 3.06 6.27 3.66
C ASP A 228 2.20 7.40 4.27
N HIS A 229 1.23 7.02 5.10
CA HIS A 229 0.28 8.00 5.61
C HIS A 229 0.90 8.99 6.58
N PHE A 230 1.95 8.63 7.34
CA PHE A 230 2.62 9.56 8.25
C PHE A 230 3.22 10.73 7.47
N THR A 231 3.92 10.45 6.38
CA THR A 231 4.48 11.47 5.49
C THR A 231 3.38 12.29 4.86
N ARG A 232 2.30 11.66 4.39
CA ARG A 232 1.16 12.39 3.81
C ARG A 232 0.48 13.30 4.83
N VAL A 233 0.26 12.86 6.06
CA VAL A 233 -0.33 13.67 7.12
C VAL A 233 0.55 14.87 7.45
N ARG A 234 1.87 14.71 7.58
CA ARG A 234 2.78 15.85 7.74
C ARG A 234 2.72 16.82 6.55
N CYS A 235 2.57 16.32 5.32
CA CYS A 235 2.34 17.16 4.15
C CYS A 235 1.00 17.93 4.24
N TYR A 236 -0.05 17.30 4.77
CA TYR A 236 -1.35 17.94 4.97
C TYR A 236 -1.28 19.03 6.05
N GLU A 237 -0.59 18.78 7.16
CA GLU A 237 -0.35 19.79 8.18
C GLU A 237 0.50 20.95 7.64
N ALA A 238 1.51 20.65 6.82
CA ALA A 238 2.35 21.66 6.17
C ALA A 238 1.57 22.56 5.20
N ILE A 239 0.55 22.03 4.52
CA ILE A 239 -0.29 22.82 3.61
C ILE A 239 -1.43 23.55 4.35
N LEU A 240 -1.89 23.03 5.49
CA LEU A 240 -3.00 23.62 6.26
C LEU A 240 -2.76 25.07 6.67
N LYS A 241 -1.50 25.48 6.86
CA LYS A 241 -1.13 26.87 7.19
C LYS A 241 -1.51 27.90 6.12
N TYR A 242 -1.75 27.44 4.88
CA TYR A 242 -2.18 28.28 3.77
C TYR A 242 -3.71 28.36 3.65
N TYR A 243 -4.46 27.55 4.41
CA TYR A 243 -5.92 27.64 4.50
C TYR A 243 -6.33 28.50 5.69
N SER A 244 -7.54 29.08 5.62
CA SER A 244 -8.14 29.71 6.79
C SER A 244 -8.61 28.66 7.80
N LYS A 245 -8.17 28.80 9.06
CA LYS A 245 -8.60 27.93 10.17
C LYS A 245 -10.10 28.03 10.47
N SER A 246 -10.76 29.11 10.05
CA SER A 246 -12.20 29.29 10.29
C SER A 246 -13.09 28.56 9.29
N THR A 247 -12.55 28.23 8.11
CA THR A 247 -13.32 27.63 7.00
C THR A 247 -12.77 26.30 6.52
N THR A 248 -11.68 25.79 7.11
CA THR A 248 -11.06 24.52 6.72
C THR A 248 -10.76 23.63 7.92
N CYS A 249 -11.12 22.35 7.78
CA CYS A 249 -10.90 21.29 8.77
C CYS A 249 -10.15 20.13 8.10
N LEU A 250 -9.18 19.55 8.81
CA LEU A 250 -8.51 18.30 8.43
C LEU A 250 -8.99 17.20 9.37
N SER A 251 -9.48 16.10 8.79
CA SER A 251 -9.79 14.88 9.54
C SER A 251 -9.33 13.66 8.76
N LEU A 252 -8.82 12.64 9.45
CA LEU A 252 -8.29 11.43 8.84
C LEU A 252 -9.37 10.35 8.76
N LEU A 253 -9.47 9.70 7.61
CA LEU A 253 -10.40 8.60 7.37
C LEU A 253 -9.66 7.26 7.37
N ASN A 254 -10.06 6.33 8.24
CA ASN A 254 -9.46 5.00 8.32
C ASN A 254 -9.99 4.01 7.26
N LEU A 255 -10.16 4.46 6.02
CA LEU A 255 -10.68 3.64 4.92
C LEU A 255 -9.59 2.73 4.34
N ALA A 256 -9.93 1.47 4.12
CA ALA A 256 -9.16 0.60 3.23
C ALA A 256 -9.67 0.77 1.79
N MET A 257 -8.95 1.51 0.96
CA MET A 257 -9.34 1.72 -0.44
C MET A 257 -9.25 0.42 -1.25
N ARG A 258 -10.18 0.26 -2.18
CA ARG A 258 -10.27 -0.88 -3.11
C ARG A 258 -9.64 -0.58 -4.47
N MET A 259 -9.44 0.70 -4.74
CA MET A 259 -9.12 1.25 -6.06
C MET A 259 -10.18 0.90 -7.11
N ALA A 260 -11.45 0.80 -6.72
CA ALA A 260 -12.57 0.38 -7.57
C ALA A 260 -13.25 1.56 -8.31
N GLY A 261 -12.48 2.63 -8.56
CA GLY A 261 -12.85 3.74 -9.44
C GLY A 261 -14.29 4.25 -9.23
N PRO A 262 -15.18 4.11 -10.24
CA PRO A 262 -16.56 4.60 -10.17
C PRO A 262 -17.38 4.08 -8.99
N LYS A 263 -17.31 2.79 -8.66
CA LYS A 263 -18.07 2.22 -7.53
C LYS A 263 -17.53 2.74 -6.19
N GLU A 264 -16.22 2.97 -6.12
CA GLU A 264 -15.61 3.55 -4.91
C GLU A 264 -15.87 5.05 -4.78
N ALA A 265 -16.10 5.77 -5.88
CA ALA A 265 -16.58 7.15 -5.83
C ALA A 265 -17.96 7.24 -5.15
N ILE A 266 -18.89 6.33 -5.47
CA ILE A 266 -20.18 6.24 -4.75
C ILE A 266 -19.95 5.96 -3.27
N LEU A 267 -19.09 4.98 -2.93
CA LEU A 267 -18.78 4.63 -1.54
C LEU A 267 -18.24 5.85 -0.78
N HIS A 268 -17.32 6.59 -1.39
CA HIS A 268 -16.78 7.82 -0.82
C HIS A 268 -17.86 8.87 -0.59
N GLY A 269 -18.81 9.02 -1.52
CA GLY A 269 -19.96 9.91 -1.35
C GLY A 269 -20.81 9.52 -0.13
N LEU A 270 -21.16 8.24 -0.01
CA LEU A 270 -21.95 7.70 1.10
C LEU A 270 -21.26 7.93 2.45
N ILE A 271 -19.96 7.60 2.52
CA ILE A 271 -19.14 7.89 3.71
C ILE A 271 -19.22 9.38 4.03
N ARG A 272 -18.93 10.27 3.08
CA ARG A 272 -18.88 11.72 3.38
C ARG A 272 -20.24 12.31 3.74
N ALA A 273 -21.32 11.77 3.18
CA ALA A 273 -22.68 12.06 3.61
C ALA A 273 -22.90 11.64 5.08
N ASN A 274 -22.45 10.44 5.48
CA ASN A 274 -22.47 9.98 6.87
C ASN A 274 -21.64 10.88 7.79
N TYR A 275 -20.52 11.43 7.34
CA TYR A 275 -19.74 12.42 8.09
C TYR A 275 -20.37 13.83 8.14
N GLY A 276 -21.52 14.04 7.49
CA GLY A 276 -22.26 15.30 7.55
C GLY A 276 -21.94 16.30 6.43
N CYS A 277 -21.13 15.93 5.45
CA CYS A 277 -20.80 16.78 4.31
C CYS A 277 -22.05 17.03 3.43
N THR A 278 -22.07 18.16 2.74
CA THR A 278 -23.16 18.53 1.79
C THR A 278 -22.70 18.43 0.34
N HIS A 279 -21.40 18.57 0.11
CA HIS A 279 -20.79 18.48 -1.21
C HIS A 279 -19.62 17.51 -1.20
N PHE A 280 -19.37 16.87 -2.33
CA PHE A 280 -18.22 15.99 -2.50
C PHE A 280 -17.53 16.22 -3.84
N ILE A 281 -16.22 16.44 -3.77
CA ILE A 281 -15.38 16.60 -4.95
C ILE A 281 -15.11 15.23 -5.56
N VAL A 282 -15.42 15.08 -6.85
CA VAL A 282 -14.99 13.95 -7.67
C VAL A 282 -14.18 14.48 -8.85
N GLY A 283 -12.89 14.19 -8.83
CA GLY A 283 -11.95 14.61 -9.87
C GLY A 283 -11.82 13.61 -11.02
N ARG A 284 -10.82 13.84 -11.86
CA ARG A 284 -10.36 12.90 -12.89
C ARG A 284 -9.79 11.63 -12.25
N ASP A 285 -10.11 10.47 -12.81
CA ASP A 285 -9.62 9.13 -12.39
C ASP A 285 -9.82 8.88 -10.88
N HIS A 286 -10.96 9.33 -10.34
CA HIS A 286 -11.25 9.26 -8.91
C HIS A 286 -11.25 7.81 -8.42
N ALA A 287 -10.43 7.53 -7.41
CA ALA A 287 -10.19 6.19 -6.88
C ALA A 287 -9.73 5.15 -7.93
N GLY A 288 -9.21 5.59 -9.07
CA GLY A 288 -8.63 4.72 -10.09
C GLY A 288 -7.21 4.25 -9.74
N PRO A 289 -6.84 3.01 -10.11
CA PRO A 289 -5.47 2.51 -9.96
C PRO A 289 -4.54 3.00 -11.08
N GLY A 290 -5.03 3.73 -12.07
CA GLY A 290 -4.26 4.25 -13.19
C GLY A 290 -4.29 3.32 -14.42
N LEU A 291 -3.12 3.11 -15.01
CA LEU A 291 -2.95 2.36 -16.26
C LEU A 291 -2.55 0.90 -16.01
N LYS A 292 -2.97 0.02 -16.91
CA LYS A 292 -2.48 -1.35 -17.11
C LYS A 292 -1.06 -1.34 -17.71
N ALA A 293 -0.39 -2.49 -17.74
CA ALA A 293 0.93 -2.63 -18.36
C ALA A 293 0.93 -2.24 -19.86
N ASN A 294 -0.18 -2.43 -20.56
CA ASN A 294 -0.36 -2.02 -21.96
C ASN A 294 -0.74 -0.53 -22.13
N MET A 295 -0.59 0.30 -21.10
CA MET A 295 -0.89 1.74 -21.10
C MET A 295 -2.37 2.10 -21.25
N VAL A 296 -3.29 1.14 -21.16
CA VAL A 296 -4.74 1.39 -21.18
C VAL A 296 -5.22 1.62 -19.74
N PRO A 297 -6.03 2.67 -19.47
CA PRO A 297 -6.56 2.90 -18.13
C PRO A 297 -7.54 1.80 -17.70
N PHE A 298 -7.62 1.54 -16.39
CA PHE A 298 -8.62 0.62 -15.84
C PHE A 298 -10.05 1.18 -15.93
N TYR A 299 -10.20 2.49 -15.74
CA TYR A 299 -11.47 3.22 -15.81
C TYR A 299 -11.32 4.43 -16.72
N LYS A 300 -12.41 4.88 -17.37
CA LYS A 300 -12.33 6.13 -18.13
C LYS A 300 -12.18 7.31 -17.18
N GLU A 301 -11.51 8.36 -17.67
CA GLU A 301 -11.08 9.51 -16.86
C GLU A 301 -12.19 10.17 -16.02
N TYR A 302 -13.44 10.21 -16.52
CA TYR A 302 -14.58 10.82 -15.83
C TYR A 302 -15.72 9.82 -15.53
N GLU A 303 -15.47 8.52 -15.68
CA GLU A 303 -16.47 7.47 -15.43
C GLU A 303 -17.02 7.51 -14.00
N ALA A 304 -16.16 7.87 -13.04
CA ALA A 304 -16.56 8.07 -11.66
C ALA A 304 -17.56 9.21 -11.48
N GLN A 305 -17.40 10.33 -12.19
CA GLN A 305 -18.35 11.44 -12.15
C GLN A 305 -19.68 11.07 -12.78
N GLU A 306 -19.65 10.34 -13.90
CA GLU A 306 -20.84 9.86 -14.60
C GLU A 306 -21.66 8.91 -13.73
N LEU A 307 -21.01 7.93 -13.11
CA LEU A 307 -21.70 6.97 -12.26
C LEU A 307 -22.20 7.62 -10.97
N PHE A 308 -21.40 8.50 -10.34
CA PHE A 308 -21.82 9.21 -9.13
C PHE A 308 -23.06 10.07 -9.39
N ALA A 309 -23.10 10.81 -10.50
CA ALA A 309 -24.23 11.65 -10.86
C ALA A 309 -25.55 10.86 -10.98
N LYS A 310 -25.50 9.61 -11.48
CA LYS A 310 -26.70 8.73 -11.56
C LYS A 310 -27.28 8.36 -10.21
N TYR A 311 -26.48 8.38 -9.15
CA TYR A 311 -26.89 7.97 -7.80
C TYR A 311 -26.88 9.12 -6.79
N GLN A 312 -26.60 10.35 -7.20
CA GLN A 312 -26.44 11.51 -6.34
C GLN A 312 -27.61 11.68 -5.35
N ASP A 313 -28.84 11.54 -5.83
CA ASP A 313 -30.05 11.70 -5.03
C ASP A 313 -30.16 10.65 -3.92
N LYS A 314 -29.67 9.43 -4.18
CA LYS A 314 -29.64 8.34 -3.18
C LYS A 314 -28.48 8.48 -2.19
N ILE A 315 -27.39 9.16 -2.58
CA ILE A 315 -26.25 9.44 -1.69
C ILE A 315 -26.56 10.61 -0.75
N ASN A 316 -27.46 11.53 -1.17
CA ASN A 316 -27.81 12.75 -0.45
C ASN A 316 -26.60 13.68 -0.22
N ILE A 317 -25.77 13.84 -1.25
CA ILE A 317 -24.64 14.76 -1.28
C ILE A 317 -24.49 15.34 -2.69
N GLN A 318 -24.24 16.63 -2.82
CA GLN A 318 -24.09 17.28 -4.11
C GLN A 318 -22.70 16.98 -4.71
N LEU A 319 -22.68 16.51 -5.95
CA LEU A 319 -21.44 16.25 -6.69
C LEU A 319 -20.83 17.57 -7.16
N LEU A 320 -19.57 17.81 -6.83
CA LEU A 320 -18.75 18.84 -7.45
C LEU A 320 -17.78 18.18 -8.43
N LYS A 321 -18.06 18.35 -9.73
CA LYS A 321 -17.23 17.82 -10.81
C LYS A 321 -16.05 18.74 -11.01
N PHE A 322 -14.84 18.25 -10.77
CA PHE A 322 -13.63 19.00 -11.03
C PHE A 322 -12.81 18.37 -12.14
N GLN A 323 -12.36 19.23 -13.06
CA GLN A 323 -11.37 18.90 -14.06
C GLN A 323 -9.97 19.04 -13.46
N ASN A 324 -8.96 18.52 -14.15
CA ASN A 324 -7.58 18.72 -13.72
C ASN A 324 -7.20 20.20 -13.77
N PHE A 325 -6.57 20.70 -12.70
CA PHE A 325 -6.01 22.05 -12.66
C PHE A 325 -4.60 22.07 -13.23
N VAL A 326 -4.30 23.13 -13.97
CA VAL A 326 -3.02 23.35 -14.64
C VAL A 326 -2.49 24.73 -14.31
N PHE A 327 -1.17 24.90 -14.33
CA PHE A 327 -0.55 26.20 -14.11
C PHE A 327 -0.32 26.89 -15.45
N LEU A 328 -0.79 28.13 -15.57
CA LEU A 328 -0.50 29.01 -16.69
C LEU A 328 0.73 29.85 -16.35
N GLU A 329 1.82 29.67 -17.09
CA GLU A 329 3.07 30.38 -16.84
C GLU A 329 2.93 31.89 -17.14
N ASP A 330 2.14 32.26 -18.15
CA ASP A 330 1.99 33.64 -18.61
C ASP A 330 1.27 34.53 -17.57
N SER A 331 0.25 33.98 -16.87
CA SER A 331 -0.57 34.70 -15.89
C SER A 331 -0.30 34.30 -14.44
N ALA A 332 0.58 33.33 -14.22
CA ALA A 332 0.92 32.79 -12.90
C ALA A 332 -0.29 32.33 -12.08
N GLU A 333 -1.27 31.72 -12.73
CA GLU A 333 -2.52 31.27 -12.11
C GLU A 333 -2.81 29.79 -12.39
N TYR A 334 -3.75 29.22 -11.63
CA TYR A 334 -4.22 27.84 -11.85
C TYR A 334 -5.64 27.85 -12.35
N VAL A 335 -5.86 27.17 -13.47
CA VAL A 335 -7.19 27.03 -14.07
C VAL A 335 -7.51 25.55 -14.35
N PRO A 336 -8.79 25.17 -14.34
CA PRO A 336 -9.26 23.94 -14.94
C PRO A 336 -8.78 23.81 -16.39
N ILE A 337 -8.37 22.61 -16.81
CA ILE A 337 -7.87 22.35 -18.17
C ILE A 337 -8.84 22.78 -19.27
N ASN A 338 -10.15 22.73 -19.02
CA ASN A 338 -11.20 23.15 -19.96
C ASN A 338 -11.41 24.66 -20.03
N GLU A 339 -10.79 25.44 -19.15
CA GLU A 339 -10.86 26.91 -19.09
C GLU A 339 -9.56 27.58 -19.55
N VAL A 340 -8.57 26.80 -19.99
CA VAL A 340 -7.30 27.32 -20.50
C VAL A 340 -7.53 28.17 -21.75
N PRO A 341 -7.15 29.46 -21.77
CA PRO A 341 -7.26 30.30 -22.96
C PRO A 341 -6.40 29.75 -24.10
N LYS A 342 -6.86 29.90 -25.34
CA LYS A 342 -6.09 29.48 -26.53
C LYS A 342 -4.72 30.17 -26.55
N ASN A 343 -3.68 29.41 -26.86
CA ASN A 343 -2.27 29.84 -26.92
C ASN A 343 -1.62 30.19 -25.57
N SER A 344 -2.19 29.77 -24.44
CA SER A 344 -1.55 29.93 -23.12
C SER A 344 -0.42 28.91 -22.91
N SER A 345 0.64 29.33 -22.23
CA SER A 345 1.77 28.48 -21.83
C SER A 345 1.38 27.63 -20.61
N VAL A 346 0.94 26.40 -20.84
CA VAL A 346 0.58 25.45 -19.79
C VAL A 346 1.80 24.64 -19.36
N VAL A 347 2.11 24.64 -18.07
CA VAL A 347 3.15 23.77 -17.49
C VAL A 347 2.56 22.80 -16.47
N GLN A 348 3.06 21.56 -16.51
CA GLN A 348 2.64 20.49 -15.61
C GLN A 348 3.84 19.60 -15.25
N ILE A 349 3.80 19.03 -14.05
CA ILE A 349 4.74 18.00 -13.62
C ILE A 349 3.92 16.75 -13.33
N SER A 350 4.21 15.66 -14.05
CA SER A 350 3.61 14.36 -13.79
C SER A 350 4.17 13.75 -12.51
N GLY A 351 3.46 12.77 -11.92
CA GLY A 351 3.98 12.02 -10.77
C GLY A 351 5.33 11.33 -11.05
N THR A 352 5.54 10.86 -12.28
CA THR A 352 6.82 10.28 -12.72
C THR A 352 7.94 11.32 -12.74
N GLU A 353 7.67 12.52 -13.24
CA GLU A 353 8.63 13.62 -13.25
C GLU A 353 8.93 14.13 -11.83
N LEU A 354 7.93 14.23 -10.95
CA LEU A 354 8.12 14.56 -9.54
C LEU A 354 9.06 13.56 -8.86
N ARG A 355 8.81 12.25 -9.02
CA ARG A 355 9.68 11.20 -8.49
C ARG A 355 11.09 11.31 -9.03
N ARG A 356 11.26 11.57 -10.33
CA ARG A 356 12.58 11.78 -10.94
C ARG A 356 13.31 12.96 -10.31
N ARG A 357 12.62 14.08 -10.08
CA ARG A 357 13.21 15.26 -9.43
C ARG A 357 13.59 14.98 -7.98
N LEU A 358 12.73 14.33 -7.20
CA LEU A 358 13.04 13.90 -5.82
C LEU A 358 14.27 12.99 -5.78
N ASN A 359 14.29 11.96 -6.62
CA ASN A 359 15.37 10.98 -6.69
C ASN A 359 16.72 11.59 -7.07
N LYS A 360 16.72 12.57 -7.97
CA LYS A 360 17.93 13.26 -8.45
C LYS A 360 18.26 14.55 -7.68
N ASP A 361 17.54 14.82 -6.59
CA ASP A 361 17.62 16.07 -5.81
C ASP A 361 17.49 17.36 -6.65
N LEU A 362 16.72 17.30 -7.73
CA LEU A 362 16.51 18.46 -8.60
C LEU A 362 15.53 19.44 -7.96
N LYS A 363 15.69 20.73 -8.31
CA LYS A 363 14.73 21.77 -7.89
C LYS A 363 13.33 21.40 -8.35
N ILE A 364 12.39 21.36 -7.40
CA ILE A 364 10.96 21.24 -7.69
C ILE A 364 10.41 22.68 -7.70
N PRO A 365 9.77 23.13 -8.79
CA PRO A 365 9.29 24.50 -8.88
C PRO A 365 8.25 24.80 -7.81
N GLU A 366 8.29 26.01 -7.25
CA GLU A 366 7.33 26.41 -6.23
C GLU A 366 5.90 26.48 -6.78
N TRP A 367 5.72 26.81 -8.07
CA TRP A 367 4.41 26.72 -8.73
C TRP A 367 3.88 25.28 -8.78
N PHE A 368 4.71 24.25 -8.61
CA PHE A 368 4.18 22.89 -8.53
C PHE A 368 3.70 22.56 -7.11
N SER A 369 4.56 22.79 -6.12
CA SER A 369 4.28 22.42 -4.72
C SER A 369 4.92 23.39 -3.75
N PHE A 370 4.30 23.55 -2.59
CA PHE A 370 4.85 24.33 -1.48
C PHE A 370 6.20 23.75 -1.02
N PRO A 371 7.21 24.60 -0.71
CA PRO A 371 8.52 24.15 -0.24
C PRO A 371 8.45 23.23 0.97
N GLU A 372 7.53 23.48 1.91
CA GLU A 372 7.38 22.69 3.14
C GLU A 372 6.83 21.29 2.86
N VAL A 373 5.91 21.17 1.90
CA VAL A 373 5.42 19.87 1.43
C VAL A 373 6.58 19.08 0.80
N ILE A 374 7.41 19.73 -0.02
CA ILE A 374 8.58 19.07 -0.62
C ILE A 374 9.60 18.67 0.46
N ALA A 375 9.80 19.50 1.49
CA ALA A 375 10.67 19.16 2.61
C ALA A 375 10.18 17.92 3.36
N GLU A 376 8.87 17.82 3.66
CA GLU A 376 8.29 16.62 4.28
C GLU A 376 8.44 15.36 3.41
N LEU A 377 8.26 15.49 2.10
CA LEU A 377 8.48 14.38 1.16
C LEU A 377 9.93 13.92 1.14
N LYS A 378 10.89 14.85 1.16
CA LYS A 378 12.33 14.54 1.17
C LYS A 378 12.81 13.89 2.46
N LYS A 379 12.13 14.09 3.60
CA LYS A 379 12.46 13.41 4.87
C LYS A 379 12.30 11.89 4.76
N THR A 380 11.26 11.44 4.07
CA THR A 380 10.94 10.01 3.95
C THR A 380 11.55 9.39 2.70
N LYS A 381 11.53 10.13 1.58
CA LYS A 381 12.16 9.72 0.32
C LYS A 381 13.29 10.68 -0.01
N PRO A 382 14.46 10.54 0.64
CA PRO A 382 15.61 11.36 0.31
C PRO A 382 16.09 11.04 -1.12
N PRO A 383 16.97 11.85 -1.71
CA PRO A 383 17.56 11.54 -3.02
C PRO A 383 18.22 10.16 -3.06
N LEU A 384 18.28 9.52 -4.23
CA LEU A 384 18.76 8.13 -4.38
C LEU A 384 20.15 7.90 -3.79
N HIS A 385 21.05 8.87 -3.89
CA HIS A 385 22.40 8.78 -3.33
C HIS A 385 22.46 8.77 -1.80
N LYS A 386 21.36 9.14 -1.13
CA LYS A 386 21.18 9.08 0.33
C LYS A 386 20.26 7.93 0.78
N GLN A 387 19.63 7.23 -0.16
CA GLN A 387 18.80 6.06 0.16
C GLN A 387 19.68 4.83 0.40
N GLY A 388 19.15 3.87 1.16
CA GLY A 388 19.77 2.56 1.24
C GLY A 388 19.57 1.76 -0.05
N PHE A 389 20.43 0.78 -0.29
CA PHE A 389 20.27 -0.16 -1.40
C PHE A 389 20.87 -1.51 -1.08
N ALA A 390 20.36 -2.55 -1.74
CA ALA A 390 20.87 -3.91 -1.63
C ALA A 390 21.56 -4.33 -2.92
N VAL A 391 22.83 -4.75 -2.84
CA VAL A 391 23.49 -5.49 -3.91
C VAL A 391 23.34 -6.96 -3.60
N PHE A 392 22.48 -7.63 -4.38
CA PHE A 392 22.11 -9.02 -4.17
C PHE A 392 22.78 -9.90 -5.21
N PHE A 393 23.87 -10.56 -4.82
CA PHE A 393 24.54 -11.52 -5.67
C PHE A 393 23.76 -12.83 -5.72
N THR A 394 23.74 -13.44 -6.90
CA THR A 394 23.24 -14.80 -7.11
C THR A 394 24.15 -15.56 -8.07
N GLY A 395 24.26 -16.87 -7.90
CA GLY A 395 25.11 -17.72 -8.74
C GLY A 395 25.55 -19.00 -8.01
N LEU A 396 26.15 -19.91 -8.76
CA LEU A 396 26.63 -21.20 -8.26
C LEU A 396 27.66 -21.06 -7.12
N SER A 397 27.78 -22.08 -6.26
CA SER A 397 28.87 -22.12 -5.27
C SER A 397 30.22 -22.04 -5.99
N GLY A 398 31.23 -21.35 -5.43
CA GLY A 398 32.52 -21.19 -6.14
C GLY A 398 32.53 -20.16 -7.30
N SER A 399 31.40 -19.53 -7.62
CA SER A 399 31.32 -18.50 -8.68
C SER A 399 32.02 -17.18 -8.38
N GLY A 400 32.52 -16.99 -7.15
CA GLY A 400 33.26 -15.78 -6.74
C GLY A 400 32.46 -14.70 -6.01
N LYS A 401 31.19 -14.95 -5.66
CA LYS A 401 30.28 -13.98 -4.98
C LYS A 401 30.91 -13.31 -3.77
N SER A 402 31.32 -14.09 -2.76
CA SER A 402 31.88 -13.56 -1.51
C SER A 402 33.17 -12.78 -1.76
N THR A 403 34.00 -13.18 -2.72
CA THR A 403 35.24 -12.48 -3.05
C THR A 403 34.97 -11.11 -3.68
N ILE A 404 34.07 -11.05 -4.68
CA ILE A 404 33.68 -9.80 -5.34
C ILE A 404 32.91 -8.89 -4.37
N ALA A 405 32.05 -9.46 -3.52
CA ALA A 405 31.33 -8.73 -2.47
C ALA A 405 32.28 -8.02 -1.50
N ASN A 406 33.35 -8.69 -1.04
CA ASN A 406 34.34 -8.07 -0.16
C ASN A 406 35.12 -6.92 -0.85
N ALA A 407 35.50 -7.10 -2.12
CA ALA A 407 36.14 -6.03 -2.88
C ALA A 407 35.21 -4.81 -3.04
N LEU A 408 33.93 -5.05 -3.35
CA LEU A 408 32.92 -4.01 -3.43
C LEU A 408 32.70 -3.30 -2.08
N ILE A 409 32.68 -4.04 -0.97
CA ILE A 409 32.56 -3.47 0.38
C ILE A 409 33.70 -2.49 0.65
N ASN A 410 34.95 -2.85 0.35
CA ASN A 410 36.09 -1.95 0.53
C ASN A 410 35.91 -0.66 -0.30
N MET A 411 35.52 -0.78 -1.56
CA MET A 411 35.27 0.40 -2.42
C MET A 411 34.16 1.30 -1.88
N LEU A 412 33.10 0.73 -1.28
CA LEU A 412 32.00 1.51 -0.70
C LEU A 412 32.39 2.14 0.64
N LEU A 413 33.18 1.44 1.47
CA LEU A 413 33.69 1.96 2.73
C LEU A 413 34.73 3.07 2.52
N GLU A 414 35.53 3.00 1.45
CA GLU A 414 36.47 4.06 1.05
C GLU A 414 35.74 5.37 0.67
N ILE A 415 34.54 5.27 0.08
CA ILE A 415 33.68 6.45 -0.18
C ILE A 415 33.14 7.02 1.13
N GLY A 416 32.72 6.15 2.06
CA GLY A 416 32.35 6.55 3.43
C GLY A 416 30.97 7.19 3.61
N ASP A 417 30.12 7.20 2.58
CA ASP A 417 28.80 7.88 2.62
C ASP A 417 27.78 7.19 3.55
N ARG A 418 27.81 5.86 3.65
CA ARG A 418 26.80 5.03 4.32
C ARG A 418 27.43 3.82 4.98
N SER A 419 26.75 3.28 6.00
CA SER A 419 27.12 2.00 6.60
C SER A 419 26.92 0.85 5.59
N VAL A 420 27.88 -0.09 5.58
CA VAL A 420 27.86 -1.25 4.68
C VAL A 420 27.79 -2.51 5.54
N THR A 421 26.81 -3.38 5.25
CA THR A 421 26.60 -4.65 5.95
C THR A 421 26.71 -5.82 4.99
N LEU A 422 27.58 -6.79 5.32
CA LEU A 422 27.72 -8.03 4.57
C LEU A 422 26.77 -9.11 5.11
N LEU A 423 25.87 -9.58 4.24
CA LEU A 423 25.00 -10.74 4.45
C LEU A 423 25.48 -11.90 3.57
N ASP A 424 26.64 -12.44 3.91
CA ASP A 424 27.20 -13.62 3.23
C ASP A 424 26.45 -14.89 3.65
N GLY A 425 26.27 -15.82 2.71
CA GLY A 425 25.55 -17.07 2.94
C GLY A 425 26.09 -17.91 4.10
N ASP A 426 27.41 -17.91 4.35
CA ASP A 426 28.00 -18.65 5.47
C ASP A 426 27.77 -17.93 6.80
N ILE A 427 27.88 -16.59 6.81
CA ILE A 427 27.67 -15.76 8.01
C ILE A 427 26.22 -15.90 8.47
N VAL A 428 25.29 -15.74 7.54
CA VAL A 428 23.85 -15.87 7.79
C VAL A 428 23.50 -17.28 8.26
N ARG A 429 24.03 -18.32 7.61
CA ARG A 429 23.80 -19.70 8.07
C ARG A 429 24.28 -19.96 9.49
N LYS A 430 25.37 -19.34 9.92
CA LYS A 430 25.86 -19.48 11.31
C LYS A 430 25.06 -18.69 12.33
N ARG A 431 24.51 -17.53 11.95
CA ARG A 431 23.93 -16.55 12.90
C ARG A 431 22.40 -16.54 12.91
N LEU A 432 21.77 -16.74 11.76
CA LEU A 432 20.34 -16.54 11.54
C LEU A 432 19.61 -17.80 11.08
N SER A 433 20.34 -18.83 10.65
CA SER A 433 19.76 -20.02 10.00
C SER A 433 20.51 -21.31 10.35
N SER A 434 21.06 -21.42 11.56
CA SER A 434 21.88 -22.57 11.97
C SER A 434 21.09 -23.88 12.06
N GLU A 435 19.78 -23.77 12.24
CA GLU A 435 18.82 -24.88 12.28
C GLU A 435 18.37 -25.34 10.88
N LEU A 436 18.62 -24.54 9.84
CA LEU A 436 18.15 -24.83 8.49
C LEU A 436 19.15 -25.73 7.73
N GLY A 437 18.64 -26.87 7.27
CA GLY A 437 19.31 -27.76 6.33
C GLY A 437 19.42 -27.21 4.89
N PHE A 438 19.41 -28.12 3.91
CA PHE A 438 19.63 -27.81 2.50
C PHE A 438 18.45 -28.13 1.58
N SER A 439 17.29 -28.50 2.14
CA SER A 439 16.07 -28.71 1.35
C SER A 439 15.63 -27.43 0.64
N LYS A 440 14.86 -27.57 -0.46
CA LYS A 440 14.25 -26.43 -1.17
C LYS A 440 13.58 -25.44 -0.21
N ASN A 441 12.70 -25.94 0.66
CA ASN A 441 12.00 -25.13 1.65
C ASN A 441 12.95 -24.41 2.63
N HIS A 442 13.98 -25.10 3.14
CA HIS A 442 14.96 -24.48 4.04
C HIS A 442 15.81 -23.42 3.34
N ARG A 443 16.12 -23.59 2.05
CA ARG A 443 16.80 -22.57 1.26
C ARG A 443 15.90 -21.35 1.06
N ASP A 444 14.64 -21.55 0.74
CA ASP A 444 13.67 -20.46 0.58
C ASP A 444 13.56 -19.64 1.86
N ILE A 445 13.39 -20.29 3.02
CA ILE A 445 13.36 -19.62 4.32
C ILE A 445 14.67 -18.84 4.56
N ASN A 446 15.82 -19.46 4.28
CA ASN A 446 17.11 -18.79 4.46
C ASN A 446 17.25 -17.53 3.59
N ILE A 447 16.83 -17.58 2.31
CA ILE A 447 16.88 -16.41 1.43
C ILE A 447 15.90 -15.32 1.88
N ARG A 448 14.69 -15.69 2.30
CA ARG A 448 13.72 -14.73 2.86
C ARG A 448 14.25 -14.05 4.13
N ARG A 449 14.95 -14.78 5.00
CA ARG A 449 15.62 -14.18 6.18
C ARG A 449 16.69 -13.18 5.78
N ILE A 450 17.49 -13.48 4.75
CA ILE A 450 18.46 -12.52 4.19
C ILE A 450 17.73 -11.29 3.65
N GLY A 451 16.67 -11.51 2.88
CA GLY A 451 15.84 -10.44 2.32
C GLY A 451 15.27 -9.52 3.39
N PHE A 452 14.68 -10.08 4.44
CA PHE A 452 14.15 -9.33 5.57
C PHE A 452 15.21 -8.45 6.26
N VAL A 453 16.38 -9.01 6.57
CA VAL A 453 17.46 -8.24 7.20
C VAL A 453 18.01 -7.18 6.25
N ALA A 454 18.18 -7.51 4.97
CA ALA A 454 18.61 -6.56 3.94
C ALA A 454 17.61 -5.41 3.78
N MET A 455 16.30 -5.71 3.80
CA MET A 455 15.22 -4.74 3.73
C MET A 455 15.28 -3.75 4.91
N GLU A 456 15.44 -4.23 6.14
CA GLU A 456 15.56 -3.33 7.30
C GLU A 456 16.84 -2.48 7.25
N ILE A 457 17.97 -3.00 6.73
CA ILE A 457 19.18 -2.20 6.49
C ILE A 457 18.92 -1.10 5.47
N VAL A 458 18.31 -1.45 4.33
CA VAL A 458 18.01 -0.54 3.22
C VAL A 458 17.05 0.57 3.67
N LYS A 459 15.99 0.20 4.39
CA LYS A 459 15.01 1.12 4.98
C LYS A 459 15.64 2.17 5.89
N ASN A 460 16.74 1.82 6.57
CA ASN A 460 17.48 2.73 7.45
C ASN A 460 18.66 3.44 6.74
N GLY A 461 18.68 3.47 5.40
CA GLY A 461 19.69 4.19 4.62
C GLY A 461 21.03 3.45 4.46
N GLY A 462 21.13 2.22 4.96
CA GLY A 462 22.34 1.40 4.86
C GLY A 462 22.49 0.69 3.51
N ILE A 463 23.70 0.17 3.26
CA ILE A 463 24.00 -0.64 2.09
C ILE A 463 24.07 -2.12 2.50
N ALA A 464 23.17 -2.94 1.98
CA ALA A 464 23.19 -4.39 2.19
C ALA A 464 23.91 -5.10 1.04
N ILE A 465 24.98 -5.84 1.33
CA ILE A 465 25.70 -6.65 0.35
C ILE A 465 25.37 -8.12 0.64
N CYS A 466 24.51 -8.73 -0.17
CA CYS A 466 24.02 -10.09 0.04
C CYS A 466 24.73 -11.05 -0.92
N ALA A 467 25.37 -12.10 -0.41
CA ALA A 467 26.08 -13.09 -1.24
C ALA A 467 25.55 -14.54 -1.14
N PRO A 468 24.23 -14.80 -1.19
CA PRO A 468 23.71 -16.17 -1.19
C PRO A 468 23.82 -16.86 -2.57
N ILE A 469 23.49 -18.16 -2.62
CA ILE A 469 23.27 -18.86 -3.90
C ILE A 469 21.95 -18.43 -4.54
N ALA A 470 20.87 -18.31 -3.76
CA ALA A 470 19.53 -17.91 -4.19
C ALA A 470 19.06 -18.56 -5.51
N PRO A 471 18.86 -19.90 -5.54
CA PRO A 471 18.70 -20.65 -6.78
C PRO A 471 17.34 -20.49 -7.47
N TYR A 472 16.29 -20.05 -6.78
CA TYR A 472 14.93 -20.00 -7.32
C TYR A 472 14.49 -18.55 -7.61
N GLN A 473 13.96 -18.31 -8.81
CA GLN A 473 13.52 -17.00 -9.32
C GLN A 473 12.46 -16.39 -8.41
N LYS A 474 11.41 -17.14 -8.10
CA LYS A 474 10.31 -16.67 -7.24
C LYS A 474 10.80 -16.10 -5.90
N THR A 475 11.74 -16.77 -5.25
CA THR A 475 12.26 -16.31 -3.96
C THR A 475 13.11 -15.04 -4.09
N ARG A 476 13.80 -14.85 -5.23
CA ARG A 476 14.52 -13.60 -5.53
C ARG A 476 13.54 -12.46 -5.81
N ASP A 477 12.46 -12.71 -6.54
CA ASP A 477 11.42 -11.72 -6.82
C ASP A 477 10.71 -11.27 -5.55
N ASP A 478 10.40 -12.19 -4.64
CA ASP A 478 9.79 -11.85 -3.35
C ASP A 478 10.72 -10.94 -2.52
N VAL A 479 12.03 -11.26 -2.46
CA VAL A 479 13.01 -10.42 -1.76
C VAL A 479 13.19 -9.06 -2.44
N ARG A 480 13.16 -9.01 -3.77
CA ARG A 480 13.20 -7.77 -4.55
C ARG A 480 12.01 -6.89 -4.20
N GLU A 481 10.79 -7.44 -4.21
CA GLU A 481 9.55 -6.70 -3.87
C GLU A 481 9.62 -6.11 -2.46
N GLU A 482 10.09 -6.88 -1.47
CA GLU A 482 10.25 -6.41 -0.08
C GLU A 482 11.26 -5.26 0.05
N ILE A 483 12.40 -5.33 -0.65
CA ILE A 483 13.45 -4.31 -0.57
C ILE A 483 13.06 -3.05 -1.36
N GLU A 484 12.47 -3.20 -2.55
CA GLU A 484 12.04 -2.09 -3.40
C GLU A 484 10.92 -1.24 -2.79
N ALA A 485 10.25 -1.76 -1.75
CA ALA A 485 9.32 -0.97 -0.94
C ALA A 485 10.00 0.20 -0.21
N PHE A 486 11.31 0.10 0.08
CA PHE A 486 12.05 1.07 0.90
C PHE A 486 13.29 1.67 0.24
N GLY A 487 13.89 0.99 -0.73
CA GLY A 487 15.07 1.48 -1.42
C GLY A 487 15.30 0.78 -2.77
N SER A 488 16.56 0.66 -3.19
CA SER A 488 16.89 0.02 -4.47
C SER A 488 17.43 -1.39 -4.30
N PHE A 489 17.01 -2.30 -5.17
CA PHE A 489 17.53 -3.67 -5.27
C PHE A 489 18.34 -3.82 -6.56
N ILE A 490 19.53 -4.44 -6.47
CA ILE A 490 20.44 -4.64 -7.58
C ILE A 490 20.85 -6.11 -7.60
N GLU A 491 20.24 -6.88 -8.48
CA GLU A 491 20.57 -8.28 -8.70
C GLU A 491 21.81 -8.41 -9.58
N VAL A 492 22.86 -9.00 -9.00
CA VAL A 492 24.13 -9.26 -9.67
C VAL A 492 24.25 -10.77 -9.91
N TYR A 493 23.97 -11.19 -11.13
CA TYR A 493 24.09 -12.58 -11.53
C TYR A 493 25.55 -12.91 -11.90
N LEU A 494 26.17 -13.82 -11.13
CA LEU A 494 27.46 -14.39 -11.49
C LEU A 494 27.27 -15.63 -12.37
N SER A 495 27.29 -15.43 -13.69
CA SER A 495 27.11 -16.44 -14.74
C SER A 495 28.36 -17.31 -14.96
N THR A 496 29.14 -17.56 -13.91
CA THR A 496 30.37 -18.34 -14.00
C THR A 496 30.02 -19.81 -14.26
N PRO A 497 30.62 -20.47 -15.27
CA PRO A 497 30.27 -21.85 -15.62
C PRO A 497 30.43 -22.82 -14.45
N LEU A 498 29.64 -23.89 -14.46
CA LEU A 498 29.66 -24.92 -13.42
C LEU A 498 31.05 -25.59 -13.34
N GLU A 499 31.67 -25.87 -14.48
CA GLU A 499 32.99 -26.51 -14.56
C GLU A 499 34.06 -25.66 -13.86
N THR A 500 33.99 -24.34 -14.04
CA THR A 500 34.88 -23.38 -13.40
C THR A 500 34.61 -23.29 -11.90
N CYS A 501 33.34 -23.34 -11.50
CA CYS A 501 32.92 -23.37 -10.10
C CYS A 501 33.42 -24.63 -9.38
N GLU A 502 33.30 -25.80 -10.02
CA GLU A 502 33.80 -27.08 -9.50
C GLU A 502 35.33 -27.07 -9.35
N LYS A 503 36.07 -26.54 -10.34
CA LYS A 503 37.53 -26.38 -10.23
C LYS A 503 37.95 -25.46 -9.07
N ARG A 504 37.08 -24.54 -8.66
CA ARG A 504 37.29 -23.59 -7.56
C ARG A 504 36.72 -24.08 -6.22
N ASP A 505 36.33 -25.35 -6.10
CA ASP A 505 35.68 -25.93 -4.92
C ASP A 505 36.58 -26.03 -3.68
N ARG A 506 36.86 -24.88 -3.05
CA ARG A 506 37.67 -24.80 -1.82
C ARG A 506 37.05 -25.53 -0.62
N LYS A 507 35.73 -25.77 -0.65
CA LYS A 507 34.99 -26.37 0.47
C LYS A 507 34.77 -27.88 0.27
N GLY A 508 35.16 -28.44 -0.87
CA GLY A 508 34.93 -29.85 -1.22
C GLY A 508 33.45 -30.20 -1.39
N LEU A 509 32.56 -29.21 -1.53
CA LEU A 509 31.11 -29.44 -1.57
C LEU A 509 30.66 -30.08 -2.89
N TYR A 510 31.25 -29.68 -4.01
CA TYR A 510 30.98 -30.28 -5.31
C TYR A 510 31.47 -31.72 -5.34
N LYS A 511 32.65 -31.98 -4.78
CA LYS A 511 33.17 -33.35 -4.66
C LYS A 511 32.23 -34.24 -3.84
N LEU A 512 31.80 -33.79 -2.66
CA LEU A 512 30.86 -34.52 -1.81
C LEU A 512 29.49 -34.74 -2.48
N ALA A 513 29.01 -33.76 -3.24
CA ALA A 513 27.77 -33.88 -4.01
C ALA A 513 27.89 -34.90 -5.14
N ARG A 514 28.99 -34.91 -5.91
CA ARG A 514 29.26 -35.91 -6.96
C ARG A 514 29.41 -37.32 -6.39
N GLU A 515 29.94 -37.45 -5.18
CA GLU A 515 30.02 -38.71 -4.42
C GLU A 515 28.67 -39.15 -3.80
N GLY A 516 27.59 -38.38 -3.98
CA GLY A 516 26.25 -38.69 -3.45
C GLY A 516 26.09 -38.47 -1.94
N LYS A 517 27.11 -37.92 -1.26
CA LYS A 517 27.08 -37.63 0.19
C LYS A 517 26.24 -36.39 0.52
N ILE A 518 26.06 -35.47 -0.44
CA ILE A 518 25.11 -34.37 -0.36
C ILE A 518 23.99 -34.63 -1.37
N LYS A 519 22.81 -35.03 -0.87
CA LYS A 519 21.70 -35.48 -1.73
C LYS A 519 21.15 -34.37 -2.64
N GLU A 520 21.00 -33.16 -2.12
CA GLU A 520 20.44 -32.01 -2.83
C GLU A 520 21.48 -30.90 -2.90
N PHE A 521 22.17 -30.76 -4.04
CA PHE A 521 23.20 -29.74 -4.24
C PHE A 521 22.93 -28.94 -5.52
N THR A 522 22.94 -27.61 -5.38
CA THR A 522 22.62 -26.68 -6.47
C THR A 522 23.57 -26.85 -7.66
N GLY A 523 23.02 -27.04 -8.86
CA GLY A 523 23.80 -27.22 -10.08
C GLY A 523 24.28 -28.66 -10.34
N ILE A 524 23.98 -29.60 -9.44
CA ILE A 524 24.18 -31.04 -9.67
C ILE A 524 22.84 -31.78 -9.61
N SER A 525 22.20 -31.80 -8.44
CA SER A 525 20.94 -32.54 -8.20
C SER A 525 19.72 -31.66 -7.95
N ASP A 526 19.93 -30.37 -7.68
CA ASP A 526 18.87 -29.37 -7.52
C ASP A 526 19.12 -28.19 -8.49
N PRO A 527 18.09 -27.69 -9.21
CA PRO A 527 18.27 -26.70 -10.27
C PRO A 527 18.77 -25.35 -9.76
N TYR A 528 19.40 -24.61 -10.67
CA TYR A 528 19.66 -23.18 -10.54
C TYR A 528 18.87 -22.47 -11.65
N GLU A 529 17.86 -21.70 -11.26
CA GLU A 529 17.05 -20.90 -12.17
C GLU A 529 17.80 -19.60 -12.47
N ILE A 530 18.26 -19.46 -13.72
CA ILE A 530 18.96 -18.27 -14.20
C ILE A 530 18.05 -17.04 -14.04
N PRO A 531 18.55 -15.92 -13.47
CA PRO A 531 17.76 -14.71 -13.36
C PRO A 531 17.31 -14.16 -14.71
N ASP A 532 16.01 -13.89 -14.85
CA ASP A 532 15.43 -13.39 -16.11
C ASP A 532 15.85 -11.95 -16.41
N ASN A 533 15.85 -11.08 -15.39
CA ASN A 533 16.07 -9.64 -15.55
C ASN A 533 17.06 -9.05 -14.51
N PRO A 534 18.28 -9.59 -14.35
CA PRO A 534 19.23 -9.05 -13.39
C PRO A 534 19.75 -7.68 -13.82
N GLU A 535 19.98 -6.77 -12.87
CA GLU A 535 20.57 -5.46 -13.14
C GLU A 535 21.97 -5.54 -13.74
N LEU A 536 22.72 -6.61 -13.42
CA LEU A 536 24.06 -6.85 -13.95
C LEU A 536 24.37 -8.35 -14.05
N ILE A 537 24.93 -8.77 -15.19
CA ILE A 537 25.46 -10.13 -15.40
C ILE A 537 26.98 -10.05 -15.47
N LEU A 538 27.67 -10.89 -14.70
CA LEU A 538 29.14 -10.97 -14.66
C LEU A 538 29.62 -12.41 -14.79
N ASN A 539 30.61 -12.64 -15.65
CA ASN A 539 31.36 -13.90 -15.66
C ASN A 539 32.72 -13.68 -14.97
N SER A 540 32.96 -14.40 -13.87
CA SER A 540 34.20 -14.30 -13.09
C SER A 540 35.32 -15.24 -13.57
N GLU A 541 35.11 -16.01 -14.62
CA GLU A 541 36.13 -16.87 -15.21
C GLU A 541 37.25 -16.06 -15.87
N ASN A 542 36.86 -15.02 -16.62
CA ASN A 542 37.76 -14.26 -17.50
C ASN A 542 38.07 -12.84 -17.00
N LYS A 543 37.73 -12.54 -15.74
CA LYS A 543 37.85 -11.19 -15.17
C LYS A 543 38.52 -11.22 -13.81
N LYS A 544 39.29 -10.17 -13.52
CA LYS A 544 39.84 -9.95 -12.18
C LYS A 544 38.73 -9.54 -11.20
N VAL A 545 38.93 -9.78 -9.91
CA VAL A 545 37.95 -9.45 -8.86
C VAL A 545 37.68 -7.94 -8.84
N GLU A 546 38.73 -7.14 -8.96
CA GLU A 546 38.70 -5.68 -8.96
C GLU A 546 37.93 -5.15 -10.18
N GLU A 547 38.08 -5.80 -11.33
CA GLU A 547 37.33 -5.47 -12.55
C GLU A 547 35.83 -5.73 -12.37
N CYS A 548 35.46 -6.89 -11.81
CA CYS A 548 34.07 -7.20 -11.49
C CYS A 548 33.47 -6.22 -10.48
N ALA A 549 34.18 -5.91 -9.39
CA ALA A 549 33.73 -4.93 -8.40
C ALA A 549 33.58 -3.53 -9.00
N SER A 550 34.50 -3.12 -9.88
CA SER A 550 34.45 -1.84 -10.60
C SER A 550 33.23 -1.76 -11.52
N LEU A 551 32.86 -2.85 -12.22
CA LEU A 551 31.64 -2.88 -13.04
C LEU A 551 30.37 -2.72 -12.21
N ILE A 552 30.33 -3.30 -11.01
CA ILE A 552 29.22 -3.09 -10.07
C ILE A 552 29.18 -1.63 -9.63
N MET A 553 30.32 -1.04 -9.26
CA MET A 553 30.40 0.38 -8.89
C MET A 553 29.95 1.31 -10.01
N LEU A 554 30.32 1.04 -11.27
CA LEU A 554 29.84 1.80 -12.43
C LEU A 554 28.33 1.66 -12.62
N LYS A 555 27.75 0.47 -12.40
CA LYS A 555 26.30 0.27 -12.41
C LYS A 555 25.62 1.10 -11.32
N LEU A 556 26.13 1.08 -10.09
CA LEU A 556 25.60 1.85 -8.96
C LEU A 556 25.64 3.37 -9.23
N LYS A 557 26.75 3.86 -9.79
CA LYS A 557 26.90 5.27 -10.23
C LYS A 557 25.90 5.64 -11.32
N ARG A 558 25.73 4.80 -12.35
CA ARG A 558 24.76 5.04 -13.44
C ARG A 558 23.31 5.08 -12.93
N MET A 559 23.00 4.31 -11.89
CA MET A 559 21.69 4.32 -11.22
C MET A 559 21.51 5.51 -10.28
N GLY A 560 22.56 6.31 -10.03
CA GLY A 560 22.53 7.45 -9.12
C GLY A 560 22.51 7.06 -7.63
N LEU A 561 22.88 5.82 -7.31
CA LEU A 561 22.88 5.30 -5.95
C LEU A 561 24.14 5.67 -5.18
N VAL A 562 25.23 5.92 -5.88
CA VAL A 562 26.53 6.34 -5.33
C VAL A 562 27.00 7.54 -6.15
N PHE A 563 27.40 8.62 -5.48
CA PHE A 563 28.18 9.69 -6.10
C PHE A 563 29.66 9.43 -5.84
N GLY A 564 30.48 9.75 -6.84
CA GLY A 564 31.94 9.66 -6.72
C GLY A 564 32.50 10.94 -6.12
#